data_AF-C9JIX8-F1
#
_entry.id   AF-C9JIX8-F1
#
_cell.length_a   1.000
_cell.length_b   1.000
_cell.length_c   1.000
_cell.angle_alpha   90.00
_cell.angle_beta   90.00
_cell.angle_gamma   90.00
#
_symmetry.space_group_name_H-M   'P 1'
#
loop_
_entity.id
_entity.type
_entity.pdbx_description
1 polymer ?
#
loop_
_entity_poly.entity_id
_entity_poly.type
_entity_poly.pdbx_seq_one_letter_code
_entity_poly.pdbx_strand_id
1 'polypeptide(L)'
;MAGIFYFALFSCLFGICDAVTGSRVYPANEVTLLDSRSVQGELGWIASPLEGGWEEVSIMDEKNTPIRTYQVCNVMEPSQNNWLRTDWITR
;
A
#
# COMPACT_ATOMS: atom_id res chain seq x y z
N MET A 1 25.45 -20.52 35.00
CA MET A 1 24.86 -21.35 33.92
C MET A 1 23.34 -21.18 33.78
N ALA A 2 22.61 -20.63 34.77
CA ALA A 2 21.16 -20.42 34.69
C ALA A 2 20.73 -19.08 34.04
N GLY A 3 21.54 -18.02 34.10
CA GLY A 3 21.16 -16.68 33.60
C GLY A 3 21.05 -16.54 32.08
N ILE A 4 21.73 -17.42 31.33
CA ILE A 4 21.72 -17.40 29.85
C ILE A 4 20.39 -17.94 29.30
N PHE A 5 19.79 -18.92 29.98
CA PHE A 5 18.50 -19.50 29.58
C PHE A 5 17.34 -18.53 29.75
N TYR A 6 17.36 -17.70 30.80
CA TYR A 6 16.33 -16.66 31.00
C TYR A 6 16.42 -15.53 29.97
N PHE A 7 17.63 -15.16 29.54
CA PHE A 7 17.83 -14.11 28.55
C PHE A 7 17.32 -14.55 27.16
N ALA A 8 17.57 -15.81 26.77
CA ALA A 8 17.08 -16.39 25.52
C ALA A 8 15.55 -16.57 25.49
N LEU A 9 14.94 -16.95 26.62
CA LEU A 9 13.49 -17.06 26.77
C LEU A 9 12.78 -15.68 26.76
N PHE A 10 13.42 -14.65 27.31
CA PHE A 10 12.88 -13.29 27.31
C PHE A 10 12.89 -12.66 25.91
N SER A 11 13.92 -12.92 25.11
CA SER A 11 13.97 -12.52 23.69
C SER A 11 12.96 -13.26 22.79
N CYS A 12 12.51 -14.46 23.18
CA CYS A 12 11.41 -15.16 22.50
C CYS A 12 10.01 -14.70 22.94
N LEU A 13 9.85 -14.23 24.18
CA LEU A 13 8.57 -13.75 24.73
C LEU A 13 8.28 -12.29 24.38
N PHE A 14 9.29 -11.42 24.39
CA PHE A 14 9.25 -10.11 23.76
C PHE A 14 9.72 -10.24 22.32
N GLY A 15 9.00 -11.10 21.57
CA GLY A 15 9.21 -11.28 20.16
C GLY A 15 9.35 -9.92 19.52
N ILE A 16 10.56 -9.66 19.03
CA ILE A 16 10.78 -8.56 18.12
C ILE A 16 9.99 -8.99 16.89
N CYS A 17 8.72 -8.58 16.84
CA CYS A 17 7.97 -8.47 15.59
C CYS A 17 8.66 -7.37 14.79
N ASP A 18 9.88 -7.66 14.33
CA ASP A 18 10.48 -6.98 13.20
C ASP A 18 9.72 -7.47 11.97
N ALA A 19 8.45 -7.04 11.90
CA ALA A 19 7.80 -6.81 10.63
C ALA A 19 8.57 -5.66 9.98
N VAL A 20 9.76 -5.96 9.46
CA VAL A 20 10.39 -5.14 8.42
C VAL A 20 9.57 -5.40 7.16
N THR A 21 8.32 -4.94 7.15
CA THR A 21 7.63 -4.62 5.91
C THR A 21 8.49 -3.58 5.23
N GLY A 22 9.08 -3.94 4.09
CA GLY A 22 10.14 -3.19 3.43
C GLY A 22 9.86 -1.68 3.43
N SER A 23 10.55 -0.97 4.32
CA SER A 23 10.43 0.48 4.38
C SER A 23 10.95 1.02 3.07
N ARG A 24 10.05 1.61 2.28
CA ARG A 24 10.43 2.38 1.11
C ARG A 24 11.34 3.51 1.59
N VAL A 25 12.50 3.66 0.95
CA VAL A 25 13.46 4.71 1.31
C VAL A 25 13.07 5.96 0.54
N TYR A 26 12.76 7.03 1.27
CA TYR A 26 12.48 8.34 0.69
C TYR A 26 13.73 9.23 0.76
N PRO A 27 13.94 10.12 -0.23
CA PRO A 27 15.03 11.09 -0.17
C PRO A 27 14.90 12.04 1.02
N ALA A 28 16.04 12.44 1.63
CA ALA A 28 16.04 13.28 2.83
C ALA A 28 15.52 14.72 2.61
N ASN A 29 15.42 15.16 1.36
CA ASN A 29 14.97 16.49 0.96
C ASN A 29 13.51 16.51 0.49
N GLU A 30 12.75 15.43 0.66
CA GLU A 30 11.36 15.30 0.23
C GLU A 30 10.44 14.93 1.40
N VAL A 31 9.24 15.49 1.42
CA VAL A 31 8.18 15.14 2.38
C VAL A 31 7.02 14.52 1.62
N THR A 32 6.78 13.23 1.84
CA THR A 32 5.69 12.49 1.21
C THR A 32 4.37 12.83 1.86
N LEU A 33 3.44 13.40 1.09
CA LEU A 33 2.08 13.68 1.54
C LEU A 33 1.11 12.52 1.28
N LEU A 34 1.38 11.73 0.23
CA LEU A 34 0.63 10.53 -0.13
C LEU A 34 1.53 9.58 -0.94
N ASP A 35 1.59 8.30 -0.56
CA ASP A 35 2.15 7.21 -1.36
C ASP A 35 1.15 6.05 -1.41
N SER A 36 0.53 5.84 -2.57
CA SER A 36 -0.47 4.79 -2.78
C SER A 36 0.08 3.38 -2.59
N ARG A 37 1.38 3.15 -2.80
CA ARG A 37 1.97 1.81 -2.60
C ARG A 37 2.23 1.49 -1.14
N SER A 38 2.22 2.50 -0.27
CA SER A 38 2.42 2.35 1.17
C SER A 38 1.12 2.07 1.94
N VAL A 39 -0.03 2.31 1.31
CA VAL A 39 -1.34 2.10 1.91
C VAL A 39 -1.57 0.60 2.11
N GLN A 40 -1.92 0.21 3.33
CA GLN A 40 -2.27 -1.17 3.67
C GLN A 40 -3.76 -1.40 3.35
N GLY A 41 -4.07 -2.46 2.59
CA GLY A 41 -5.46 -2.81 2.26
C GLY A 41 -5.91 -2.22 0.93
N GLU A 42 -7.14 -1.71 0.86
CA GLU A 42 -7.72 -1.05 -0.32
C GLU A 42 -7.31 0.44 -0.35
N LEU A 43 -7.23 1.05 -1.53
CA LEU A 43 -6.99 2.49 -1.64
C LEU A 43 -8.24 3.30 -1.34
N GLY A 44 -9.41 2.75 -1.65
CA GLY A 44 -10.71 3.37 -1.31
C GLY A 44 -10.98 4.70 -2.03
N TRP A 45 -10.27 4.97 -3.12
CA TRP A 45 -10.48 6.18 -3.92
C TRP A 45 -11.84 6.14 -4.62
N ILE A 46 -12.41 7.33 -4.84
CA ILE A 46 -13.76 7.47 -5.38
C ILE A 46 -13.70 7.54 -6.90
N ALA A 47 -14.28 6.53 -7.56
CA ALA A 47 -14.47 6.51 -9.00
C ALA A 47 -15.82 7.13 -9.41
N SER A 48 -15.86 7.75 -10.60
CA SER A 48 -17.11 8.21 -11.23
C SER A 48 -17.03 8.00 -12.74
N PRO A 49 -17.83 7.09 -13.33
CA PRO A 49 -18.86 6.26 -12.68
C PRO A 49 -18.26 5.25 -11.69
N LEU A 50 -19.09 4.77 -10.74
CA LEU A 50 -18.67 3.80 -9.72
C LEU A 50 -18.30 2.44 -10.32
N GLU A 51 -18.96 2.06 -11.43
CA GLU A 51 -18.75 0.80 -12.14
C GLU A 51 -18.55 1.07 -13.63
N GLY A 52 -17.81 0.20 -14.32
CA GLY A 52 -17.54 0.32 -15.76
C GLY A 52 -16.56 1.45 -16.12
N GLY A 53 -15.86 2.02 -15.15
CA GLY A 53 -14.84 3.06 -15.33
C GLY A 53 -13.49 2.63 -14.74
N TRP A 54 -13.04 3.35 -13.71
CA TRP A 54 -11.83 2.98 -12.98
C TRP A 54 -12.13 1.86 -11.97
N GLU A 55 -11.39 0.76 -12.07
CA GLU A 55 -11.53 -0.40 -11.20
C GLU A 55 -10.26 -0.62 -10.37
N GLU A 56 -10.41 -0.93 -9.08
CA GLU A 56 -9.28 -1.28 -8.22
C GLU A 56 -8.81 -2.71 -8.51
N VAL A 57 -7.52 -2.88 -8.78
CA VAL A 57 -6.89 -4.16 -9.09
C VAL A 57 -5.60 -4.31 -8.28
N SER A 58 -5.44 -5.49 -7.66
CA SER A 58 -4.21 -5.86 -6.97
C SER A 58 -3.21 -6.47 -7.94
N ILE A 59 -2.02 -5.89 -8.01
CA ILE A 59 -0.88 -6.40 -8.78
C ILE A 59 0.23 -6.77 -7.79
N MET A 60 0.81 -7.96 -7.93
CA MET A 60 1.96 -8.38 -7.12
C MET A 60 3.24 -7.72 -7.64
N ASP A 61 4.05 -7.18 -6.75
CA ASP A 61 5.39 -6.71 -7.09
C ASP A 61 6.41 -7.85 -7.16
N GLU A 62 7.66 -7.52 -7.49
CA GLU A 62 8.78 -8.46 -7.59
C GLU A 62 9.06 -9.23 -6.29
N LYS A 63 8.62 -8.68 -5.15
CA LYS A 63 8.78 -9.27 -3.81
C LYS A 63 7.49 -9.96 -3.34
N ASN A 64 6.52 -10.16 -4.22
CA ASN A 64 5.19 -10.69 -3.92
C ASN A 64 4.40 -9.86 -2.89
N THR A 65 4.67 -8.56 -2.83
CA THR A 65 3.86 -7.61 -2.05
C THR A 65 2.67 -7.19 -2.91
N PRO A 66 1.43 -7.31 -2.43
CA PRO A 66 0.27 -6.84 -3.17
C PRO A 66 0.28 -5.31 -3.21
N ILE A 67 0.17 -4.76 -4.41
CA ILE A 67 0.06 -3.32 -4.66
C ILE A 67 -1.31 -3.06 -5.24
N ARG A 68 -2.04 -2.10 -4.64
CA ARG A 68 -3.31 -1.63 -5.18
C ARG A 68 -3.07 -0.65 -6.31
N THR A 69 -3.76 -0.88 -7.42
CA THR A 69 -3.71 -0.06 -8.63
C THR A 69 -5.12 0.21 -9.11
N TYR A 70 -5.32 1.25 -9.91
CA TYR A 70 -6.57 1.48 -10.62
C TYR A 70 -6.33 1.35 -12.12
N GLN A 71 -7.24 0.67 -12.82
CA GLN A 71 -7.18 0.49 -14.27
C GLN A 71 -8.52 0.83 -14.93
N VAL A 72 -8.48 1.26 -16.18
CA VAL A 72 -9.65 1.48 -17.04
C VAL A 72 -9.27 1.10 -18.48
N CYS A 73 -10.12 0.32 -19.17
CA CYS A 73 -9.81 -0.21 -20.50
C CYS A 73 -10.99 -0.14 -21.48
N ASN A 74 -11.73 0.97 -21.47
CA ASN A 74 -12.90 1.18 -22.33
C ASN A 74 -12.52 1.70 -23.72
N VAL A 75 -11.53 1.08 -24.36
CA VAL A 75 -10.93 1.56 -25.62
C VAL A 75 -11.89 1.50 -26.82
N MET A 76 -12.93 0.68 -26.73
CA MET A 76 -13.92 0.49 -27.80
C MET A 76 -15.10 1.46 -27.71
N GLU A 77 -15.22 2.21 -26.61
CA GLU A 77 -16.37 3.06 -26.34
C GLU A 77 -16.09 4.52 -26.72
N PRO A 78 -16.96 5.18 -27.52
CA PRO A 78 -16.83 6.59 -27.78
C PRO A 78 -17.18 7.42 -26.53
N SER A 79 -16.67 8.66 -26.46
CA SER A 79 -17.08 9.67 -25.47
C SER A 79 -16.89 9.28 -23.99
N GLN A 80 -15.72 8.73 -23.64
CA GLN A 80 -15.38 8.36 -22.26
C GLN A 80 -15.17 9.57 -21.33
N ASN A 81 -15.60 9.46 -20.08
CA ASN A 81 -15.44 10.47 -19.02
C ASN A 81 -15.32 9.82 -17.63
N ASN A 82 -14.24 9.06 -17.42
CA ASN A 82 -14.01 8.29 -16.20
C ASN A 82 -13.10 9.05 -15.23
N TRP A 83 -13.64 9.45 -14.08
CA TRP A 83 -12.93 10.16 -13.02
C TRP A 83 -12.49 9.21 -11.91
N LEU A 84 -11.34 9.52 -11.31
CA LEU A 84 -10.83 8.86 -10.11
C LEU A 84 -10.29 9.94 -9.18
N ARG A 85 -10.73 9.92 -7.92
CA ARG A 85 -10.38 10.93 -6.93
C ARG A 85 -9.79 10.27 -5.69
N THR A 86 -8.62 10.75 -5.28
CA THR A 86 -8.01 10.37 -4.02
C THR A 86 -8.83 10.83 -2.81
N ASP A 87 -8.44 10.37 -1.64
CA ASP A 87 -8.83 11.02 -0.39
C ASP A 87 -8.18 12.39 -0.26
N TRP A 88 -8.62 13.13 0.76
CA TRP A 88 -8.08 14.43 1.08
C TRP A 88 -6.61 14.34 1.51
N ILE A 89 -5.75 15.13 0.88
CA ILE A 89 -4.32 15.21 1.17
C ILE A 89 -4.04 16.52 1.90
N THR A 90 -3.50 16.44 3.12
CA THR A 90 -3.08 17.64 3.87
C THR A 90 -1.85 18.27 3.25
N ARG A 91 -1.73 19.59 3.37
CA ARG A 91 -0.59 20.39 2.91
C ARG A 91 0.12 21.07 4.08
#